data_AF-A0A7J2RH29-F1
#
_entry.id   AF-A0A7J2RH29-F1
#
_cell.length_a   1.000
_cell.length_b   1.000
_cell.length_c   1.000
_cell.angle_alpha   90.00
_cell.angle_beta   90.00
_cell.angle_gamma   90.00
#
_symmetry.space_group_name_H-M   'P 1'
#
loop_
_entity.id
_entity.type
_entity.pdbx_description
1 polymer ?
#
loop_
_entity_poly.entity_id
_entity_poly.type
_entity_poly.pdbx_seq_one_letter_code
_entity_poly.pdbx_strand_id
1 'polypeptide(L)'
;ERRPDTFMRRVIKQMLPRKKLRGKEALKRIHVYIADIPERFKKRYQNLVPDKIYHADKQRLSYFNKFITLDNLCQRIGWKKSEIKV
;
A
#
# COMPACT_ATOMS: atom_id res chain seq x y z
N GLU A 1 8.38 10.69 -3.39
CA GLU A 1 7.22 10.48 -2.49
C GLU A 1 7.72 9.83 -1.22
N ARG A 2 7.49 10.47 -0.07
CA ARG A 2 8.01 10.02 1.23
C ARG A 2 6.96 9.25 2.05
N ARG A 3 5.67 9.49 1.78
CA ARG A 3 4.54 8.89 2.49
C ARG A 3 4.36 7.40 2.09
N PRO A 4 4.11 6.48 3.05
CA PRO A 4 4.00 5.03 2.79
C PRO A 4 2.96 4.63 1.75
N ASP A 5 1.76 5.20 1.82
CA ASP A 5 0.65 4.94 0.88
C ASP A 5 1.04 5.20 -0.59
N THR A 6 1.70 6.33 -0.80
CA THR A 6 2.06 6.83 -2.12
C THR A 6 3.25 6.03 -2.65
N PHE A 7 4.21 5.71 -1.77
CA PHE A 7 5.29 4.80 -2.10
C PHE A 7 4.77 3.43 -2.56
N MET A 8 3.85 2.81 -1.80
CA MET A 8 3.27 1.52 -2.18
C MET A 8 2.50 1.62 -3.49
N ARG A 9 1.70 2.68 -3.68
CA ARG A 9 0.98 2.93 -4.94
C ARG A 9 1.93 3.09 -6.12
N ARG A 10 3.10 3.70 -5.92
CA ARG A 10 4.15 3.82 -6.93
C ARG A 10 4.76 2.47 -7.29
N VAL A 11 5.04 1.61 -6.31
CA VAL A 11 5.53 0.24 -6.55
C VAL A 11 4.54 -0.54 -7.40
N ILE A 12 3.25 -0.52 -7.02
CA ILE A 12 2.17 -1.16 -7.78
C ILE A 12 2.07 -0.59 -9.20
N LYS A 13 2.19 0.73 -9.37
CA LYS A 13 2.18 1.38 -10.69
C LYS A 13 3.31 0.89 -11.60
N GLN A 14 4.47 0.53 -11.05
CA GLN A 14 5.59 -0.01 -11.83
C GLN A 14 5.37 -1.46 -12.27
N MET A 15 4.49 -2.20 -11.57
CA MET A 15 4.12 -3.57 -11.92
C MET A 15 2.99 -3.64 -12.97
N LEU A 16 2.37 -2.51 -13.33
CA LEU A 16 1.29 -2.42 -14.30
C LEU A 16 1.78 -1.84 -15.64
N PRO A 17 1.09 -2.12 -16.77
CA PRO A 17 1.39 -1.53 -18.07
C PRO A 17 0.97 -0.04 -18.12
N ARG A 18 1.68 0.81 -17.37
CA ARG A 18 1.36 2.22 -17.09
C ARG A 18 1.21 3.14 -18.31
N LYS A 19 1.80 2.75 -19.44
CA LYS A 19 1.69 3.50 -20.71
C LYS A 19 0.35 3.22 -21.43
N LYS A 20 -0.24 2.04 -21.24
CA LYS A 20 -1.51 1.62 -21.88
C LYS A 20 -2.72 2.10 -21.08
N LEU A 21 -3.85 2.33 -21.75
CA LEU A 21 -5.12 2.71 -21.12
C LEU A 21 -5.56 1.70 -20.05
N ARG A 22 -5.52 0.40 -20.37
CA ARG A 22 -5.82 -0.69 -19.43
C ARG A 22 -5.02 -0.61 -18.12
N GLY A 23 -3.73 -0.27 -18.20
CA GLY A 23 -2.88 -0.13 -17.01
C GLY A 23 -3.23 1.10 -16.17
N LYS A 24 -3.58 2.22 -16.84
CA LYS A 24 -4.06 3.43 -16.16
C LYS A 24 -5.40 3.17 -15.45
N GLU A 25 -6.32 2.44 -16.08
CA GLU A 25 -7.60 2.05 -15.48
C GLU A 25 -7.43 1.11 -14.31
N ALA A 26 -6.55 0.10 -14.41
CA ALA A 26 -6.22 -0.78 -13.30
C ALA A 26 -5.70 0.01 -12.08
N LEU A 27 -4.78 0.95 -12.30
CA LEU A 27 -4.24 1.79 -11.22
C LEU A 27 -5.30 2.70 -10.56
N LYS A 28 -6.35 3.10 -11.28
CA LYS A 28 -7.47 3.88 -10.72
C LYS A 28 -8.33 3.06 -9.75
N ARG A 29 -8.39 1.73 -9.92
CA ARG A 29 -9.16 0.83 -9.04
C ARG A 29 -8.44 0.56 -7.72
N ILE A 30 -7.12 0.75 -7.68
CA ILE A 30 -6.28 0.47 -6.52
C ILE A 30 -6.26 1.68 -5.59
N HIS A 31 -6.71 1.45 -4.36
CA HIS A 31 -6.73 2.42 -3.28
C HIS A 31 -5.87 1.89 -2.14
N VAL A 32 -4.94 2.72 -1.66
CA VAL A 32 -3.98 2.35 -0.60
C VAL A 32 -4.20 3.33 0.54
N TYR A 33 -4.42 2.79 1.73
CA TYR A 33 -4.64 3.55 2.96
C TYR A 33 -3.60 3.15 4.02
N ILE A 34 -3.36 4.04 4.98
CA ILE A 34 -2.46 3.80 6.11
C ILE A 34 -3.35 3.60 7.34
N ALA A 35 -3.07 2.57 8.13
CA ALA A 35 -3.85 2.13 9.29
C ALA A 35 -5.25 1.59 8.93
N ASP A 36 -6.21 2.44 8.59
CA ASP A 36 -7.58 2.02 8.22
C ASP A 36 -8.11 2.85 7.03
N ILE A 37 -9.21 2.39 6.44
CA ILE A 37 -9.96 3.12 5.41
C ILE A 37 -10.72 4.26 6.12
N PRO A 38 -10.51 5.54 5.75
CA PRO A 38 -11.22 6.65 6.39
C PRO A 38 -12.73 6.50 6.26
N GLU A 39 -13.49 6.93 7.26
CA GLU A 39 -14.94 6.71 7.37
C GLU A 39 -15.72 7.21 6.13
N ARG A 40 -15.28 8.34 5.57
CA ARG A 40 -15.83 8.91 4.33
C ARG A 40 -15.78 7.95 3.12
N PHE A 41 -14.83 7.03 3.12
CA PHE A 41 -14.64 6.03 2.07
C PHE A 41 -15.20 4.66 2.43
N LYS A 42 -15.50 4.36 3.71
CA LYS A 42 -16.06 3.07 4.13
C LYS A 42 -17.33 2.70 3.38
N LYS A 43 -18.20 3.69 3.08
CA LYS A 43 -19.42 3.48 2.28
C LYS A 43 -19.16 2.91 0.88
N ARG A 44 -17.99 3.16 0.29
CA ARG A 44 -17.62 2.66 -1.04
C ARG A 44 -17.21 1.18 -1.01
N TYR A 45 -16.88 0.65 0.15
CA TYR A 45 -16.21 -0.63 0.34
C TYR A 45 -16.99 -1.58 1.26
N GLN A 46 -18.32 -1.47 1.28
CA GLN A 46 -19.19 -2.21 2.21
C GLN A 46 -19.05 -3.74 2.12
N ASN A 47 -18.73 -4.27 0.93
CA ASN A 47 -18.62 -5.71 0.66
C ASN A 47 -17.16 -6.18 0.52
N LEU A 48 -16.22 -5.57 1.24
CA LEU A 48 -14.83 -6.03 1.22
C LEU A 48 -14.70 -7.40 1.90
N VAL A 49 -14.32 -8.40 1.12
CA VAL A 49 -13.83 -9.67 1.65
C VAL A 49 -12.31 -9.56 1.80
N PRO A 50 -11.76 -9.76 3.01
CA PRO A 50 -10.31 -9.79 3.20
C PRO A 50 -9.73 -10.97 2.43
N ASP A 51 -8.95 -10.68 1.38
CA ASP A 51 -8.25 -11.69 0.61
C ASP A 51 -6.75 -11.65 0.91
N LYS A 52 -6.12 -12.82 1.00
CA LYS A 52 -4.68 -12.94 1.27
C LYS A 52 -3.96 -13.23 -0.04
N ILE A 53 -3.04 -12.34 -0.40
CA ILE A 53 -2.22 -12.55 -1.59
C ILE A 53 -1.21 -13.67 -1.30
N TYR A 54 -1.34 -14.77 -2.04
CA TYR A 54 -0.42 -15.90 -1.96
C TYR A 54 1.03 -15.44 -2.26
N HIS A 55 1.99 -15.92 -1.48
CA HIS A 55 3.42 -15.53 -1.50
C HIS A 55 3.79 -14.09 -1.08
N ALA A 56 2.84 -13.26 -0.64
CA ALA A 56 3.14 -11.91 -0.16
C ALA A 56 3.46 -11.82 1.35
N ASP A 57 3.43 -12.96 2.05
CA ASP A 57 3.65 -13.00 3.50
C ASP A 57 5.15 -12.95 3.86
N LYS A 58 5.46 -12.36 5.03
CA LYS A 58 6.78 -12.36 5.66
C LYS A 58 7.31 -13.79 5.83
N GLN A 59 6.43 -14.78 6.01
CA GLN A 59 6.80 -16.19 6.15
C GLN A 59 7.68 -16.72 5.01
N ARG A 60 7.69 -16.04 3.85
CA ARG A 60 8.59 -16.37 2.73
C ARG A 60 10.07 -16.08 3.03
N LEU A 61 10.37 -15.25 4.01
CA LEU A 61 11.73 -14.99 4.49
C LEU A 61 12.13 -16.04 5.53
N SER A 62 13.37 -16.52 5.47
CA SER A 62 13.93 -17.38 6.51
C SER A 62 13.90 -16.67 7.87
N TYR A 63 13.77 -17.45 8.95
CA TYR A 63 13.65 -16.95 10.33
C TYR A 63 14.77 -15.96 10.71
N PHE A 64 16.00 -16.20 10.25
CA PHE A 64 17.17 -15.39 10.56
C PHE A 64 17.27 -14.10 9.72
N ASN A 65 16.43 -13.94 8.69
CA ASN A 65 16.54 -12.80 7.79
C ASN A 65 15.89 -11.56 8.40
N LYS A 66 16.67 -10.48 8.47
CA LYS A 66 16.19 -9.16 8.89
C LYS A 66 15.22 -8.62 7.84
N PHE A 67 14.14 -8.00 8.31
CA PHE A 67 13.18 -7.30 7.47
C PHE A 67 12.95 -5.89 8.03
N ILE A 68 12.46 -4.99 7.19
CA ILE A 68 12.10 -3.64 7.57
C ILE A 68 10.64 -3.39 7.19
N THR A 69 9.93 -2.62 8.02
CA THR A 69 8.57 -2.19 7.71
C THR A 69 8.58 -0.95 6.82
N LEU A 70 7.51 -0.78 6.05
CA LEU A 70 7.36 0.38 5.18
C LEU A 70 7.33 1.69 5.98
N ASP A 71 6.73 1.67 7.18
CA ASP A 71 6.72 2.80 8.10
C ASP A 71 8.15 3.24 8.47
N ASN A 72 8.99 2.31 8.93
CA ASN A 72 10.38 2.60 9.33
C ASN A 72 11.21 3.12 8.14
N LEU A 73 11.05 2.52 6.96
CA LEU A 73 11.73 2.99 5.74
C LEU A 73 11.32 4.43 5.39
N CYS A 74 10.01 4.72 5.36
CA CYS A 74 9.50 6.04 5.02
C CYS A 74 9.91 7.12 6.04
N GLN A 75 9.92 6.79 7.34
CA GLN A 75 10.40 7.70 8.38
C GLN A 75 11.87 8.08 8.16
N ARG A 76 12.74 7.11 7.88
CA ARG A 76 14.16 7.36 7.57
C ARG A 76 14.38 8.22 6.33
N ILE A 77 13.52 8.09 5.32
CA ILE A 77 13.55 8.90 4.09
C ILE A 77 13.02 10.33 4.32
N GLY A 78 12.48 10.62 5.52
CA GLY A 78 12.00 11.95 5.91
C GLY A 78 10.49 12.12 5.81
N TRP A 79 9.71 11.06 6.00
CA TRP A 79 8.28 11.19 6.24
C TRP A 79 8.01 11.66 7.67
N LYS A 80 7.48 12.88 7.81
CA LYS A 80 7.01 13.39 9.11
C LYS A 80 5.64 12.77 9.40
N LYS A 81 5.60 11.90 10.41
CA LYS A 81 4.37 11.26 10.90
C LYS A 81 3.51 12.32 11.58
N SER A 82 2.65 12.98 10.83
CA SER A 82 1.53 13.74 11.41
C SER A 82 0.52 12.73 11.95
N GLU A 83 -0.07 13.00 13.11
CA GLU A 83 -1.17 12.19 13.65
C GLU A 83 -2.24 12.03 12.56
N ILE A 84 -2.34 10.81 12.04
CA ILE A 84 -3.30 10.49 10.99
C ILE A 84 -4.63 10.35 11.72
N LYS A 85 -5.48 11.38 11.63
CA LYS A 85 -6.87 11.30 12.09
C LYS A 85 -7.55 10.17 11.32
N VAL A 86 -7.94 9.13 12.05
CA VAL A 86 -8.71 7.98 11.56
C VAL A 86 -10.12 8.42 11.20
#